data_AF-A0A7W5ZTB8-F1
#
_entry.id   AF-A0A7W5ZTB8-F1
#
_cell.length_a   1.000
_cell.length_b   1.000
_cell.length_c   1.000
_cell.angle_alpha   90.00
_cell.angle_beta   90.00
_cell.angle_gamma   90.00
#
_symmetry.space_group_name_H-M   'P 1'
#
loop_
_entity.id
_entity.type
_entity.pdbx_description
1 polymer ?
#
loop_
_entity_poly.entity_id
_entity_poly.type
_entity_poly.pdbx_seq_one_letter_code
_entity_poly.pdbx_strand_id
1 'polypeptide(L)'
;MVARQVPIAIEYDGLTIDAAFRVDLLIEARLVVEIKAVEQIQKVHAKQLLTYLRLMKQPVGLLLNFSGLTMKEGIRRLVNNYQPID
;
A
#
# COMPACT_ATOMS: atom_id res chain seq x y z
N MET A 1 -12.72 -11.42 -0.65
CA MET A 1 -13.11 -10.32 -1.56
C MET A 1 -11.92 -9.42 -1.90
N VAL A 2 -11.87 -8.91 -3.13
CA VAL A 2 -10.86 -7.93 -3.58
C VAL A 2 -11.55 -6.63 -3.96
N ALA A 3 -11.17 -5.52 -3.32
CA ALA A 3 -11.56 -4.18 -3.72
C ALA A 3 -10.44 -3.53 -4.54
N ARG A 4 -10.80 -2.72 -5.53
CA ARG A 4 -9.87 -2.06 -6.46
C ARG A 4 -10.01 -0.55 -6.32
N GLN A 5 -8.89 0.17 -6.48
CA GLN A 5 -8.89 1.63 -6.58
C GLN A 5 -9.60 2.30 -5.38
N VAL A 6 -9.26 1.84 -4.17
CA VAL A 6 -9.94 2.23 -2.93
C VAL A 6 -9.45 3.63 -2.52
N PRO A 7 -10.33 4.64 -2.42
CA PRO A 7 -9.95 5.97 -1.95
C PRO A 7 -9.60 5.93 -0.46
N ILE A 8 -8.64 6.75 -0.05
CA ILE A 8 -8.32 7.00 1.35
C ILE A 8 -8.59 8.48 1.63
N ALA A 9 -9.52 8.73 2.54
CA ALA A 9 -9.79 10.05 3.08
C ALA A 9 -8.73 10.41 4.14
N ILE A 10 -8.39 11.70 4.22
CA ILE A 10 -7.59 12.24 5.32
C ILE A 10 -8.27 13.46 5.92
N GLU A 11 -7.98 13.72 7.19
CA GLU A 11 -8.27 15.00 7.84
C GLU A 11 -6.98 15.81 7.91
N TYR A 12 -7.05 17.06 7.45
CA TYR A 12 -5.94 18.01 7.51
C TYR A 12 -6.49 19.40 7.83
N ASP A 13 -6.02 19.99 8.94
CA ASP A 13 -6.42 21.32 9.39
C ASP A 13 -7.95 21.51 9.51
N GLY A 14 -8.64 20.47 10.00
CA GLY A 14 -10.10 20.45 10.13
C GLY A 14 -10.88 20.27 8.82
N LEU A 15 -10.20 20.13 7.67
CA LEU A 15 -10.81 19.74 6.41
C LEU A 15 -10.67 18.24 6.13
N THR A 16 -11.77 17.64 5.67
CA THR A 16 -11.76 16.28 5.13
C THR A 16 -11.46 16.32 3.63
N ILE A 17 -10.46 15.56 3.20
CA ILE A 17 -10.13 15.35 1.79
C ILE A 17 -10.47 13.89 1.45
N ASP A 18 -11.64 13.65 0.88
CA ASP A 18 -12.25 12.31 0.74
C ASP A 18 -11.43 11.31 -0.09
N ALA A 19 -10.63 11.77 -1.05
CA ALA A 19 -9.84 10.93 -1.94
C ALA A 19 -8.40 11.44 -2.08
N ALA A 20 -7.78 11.83 -0.96
CA ALA A 20 -6.40 12.32 -0.94
C ALA A 20 -5.40 11.28 -1.46
N PHE A 21 -5.68 10.00 -1.23
CA PHE A 21 -4.91 8.91 -1.79
C PHE A 21 -5.82 7.83 -2.37
N ARG A 22 -5.20 6.90 -3.11
CA ARG A 22 -5.88 5.76 -3.70
C ARG A 22 -4.97 4.54 -3.65
N VAL A 23 -5.52 3.44 -3.13
CA VAL A 23 -4.89 2.13 -3.09
C VAL A 23 -5.27 1.36 -4.35
N ASP A 24 -4.30 0.71 -4.97
CA ASP A 24 -4.58 -0.09 -6.16
C ASP A 24 -5.49 -1.28 -5.87
N LEU A 25 -5.14 -2.10 -4.88
CA LEU A 25 -5.95 -3.24 -4.44
C LEU A 25 -5.98 -3.37 -2.91
N LEU A 26 -7.14 -3.70 -2.37
CA LEU A 26 -7.34 -4.09 -0.98
C LEU A 26 -7.95 -5.49 -0.93
N ILE A 27 -7.20 -6.45 -0.41
CA ILE A 27 -7.58 -7.86 -0.35
C ILE A 27 -8.08 -8.18 1.06
N GLU A 28 -9.27 -8.78 1.16
CA GLU A 28 -9.95 -9.14 2.41
C GLU A 28 -9.99 -8.01 3.44
N ALA A 29 -10.11 -6.76 2.98
CA ALA A 29 -10.06 -5.56 3.81
C ALA A 29 -8.83 -5.47 4.74
N ARG A 30 -7.75 -6.22 4.45
CA ARG A 30 -6.59 -6.39 5.35
C ARG A 30 -5.23 -6.21 4.70
N LEU A 31 -5.09 -6.63 3.45
CA LEU A 31 -3.83 -6.59 2.71
C LEU A 31 -3.88 -5.51 1.63
N VAL A 32 -3.03 -4.50 1.77
CA VAL A 32 -2.88 -3.41 0.79
C VAL A 32 -1.88 -3.85 -0.27
N VAL A 33 -2.21 -3.70 -1.55
CA VAL A 33 -1.29 -3.98 -2.66
C VAL A 33 -1.17 -2.73 -3.52
N GLU A 34 0.06 -2.33 -3.79
CA GLU A 34 0.44 -1.24 -4.69
C GLU A 34 1.22 -1.78 -5.87
N ILE A 35 0.82 -1.42 -7.08
CA ILE A 35 1.41 -1.91 -8.32
C ILE A 35 2.31 -0.83 -8.92
N LYS A 36 3.49 -1.22 -9.41
CA LYS A 36 4.42 -0.33 -10.12
C LYS A 36 4.93 -1.02 -11.40
N ALA A 37 5.36 -0.20 -12.34
CA ALA A 37 6.07 -0.61 -13.54
C ALA A 37 7.23 0.37 -13.77
N VAL A 38 8.24 0.31 -12.89
CA VAL A 38 9.35 1.27 -12.82
C VAL A 38 10.67 0.54 -12.71
N GLU A 39 11.69 0.95 -13.46
CA GLU A 39 12.99 0.27 -13.50
C GLU A 39 13.53 -0.12 -12.12
N GLN A 40 13.42 0.78 -11.13
CA GLN A 40 13.81 0.50 -9.75
C GLN A 40 12.79 1.01 -8.73
N ILE A 41 12.53 0.20 -7.69
CA ILE A 41 11.76 0.64 -6.52
C ILE A 41 12.60 1.62 -5.70
N GLN A 42 12.19 2.90 -5.70
CA GLN A 42 12.76 3.93 -4.86
C GLN A 42 12.15 3.95 -3.45
N LYS A 43 12.85 4.60 -2.50
CA LYS A 43 12.38 4.76 -1.10
C LYS A 43 11.02 5.45 -1.01
N VAL A 44 10.67 6.32 -1.95
CA VAL A 44 9.38 7.03 -1.98
C VAL A 44 8.19 6.07 -2.14
N HIS A 45 8.32 5.01 -2.93
CA HIS A 45 7.25 4.02 -3.12
C HIS A 45 6.96 3.25 -1.83
N ALA A 46 8.02 2.90 -1.08
CA ALA A 46 7.89 2.28 0.23
C ALA A 46 7.23 3.23 1.24
N LYS A 47 7.62 4.52 1.24
CA LYS A 47 7.00 5.54 2.10
C LYS A 47 5.50 5.72 1.78
N GLN A 48 5.13 5.76 0.50
CA GLN A 48 3.74 5.83 0.06
C GLN A 48 2.91 4.67 0.63
N LEU A 49 3.39 3.43 0.45
CA LEU A 49 2.67 2.26 0.98
C LEU A 49 2.57 2.29 2.51
N LEU A 50 3.63 2.70 3.23
CA LEU A 50 3.57 2.86 4.69
C LEU A 50 2.54 3.91 5.13
N THR A 51 2.41 5.01 4.39
CA THR A 51 1.36 6.01 4.65
C THR A 51 -0.02 5.37 4.53
N TYR A 52 -0.27 4.57 3.50
CA TYR A 52 -1.56 3.89 3.31
C TYR A 52 -1.85 2.93 4.45
N LEU A 53 -0.86 2.11 4.83
CA LEU A 53 -1.01 1.19 5.96
C LEU A 53 -1.37 1.91 7.27
N ARG A 54 -0.76 3.07 7.54
CA ARG A 54 -1.04 3.86 8.74
C ARG A 54 -2.44 4.48 8.71
N LEU A 55 -2.80 5.14 7.61
CA LEU A 55 -4.11 5.79 7.45
C LEU A 55 -5.26 4.78 7.53
N MET A 56 -5.07 3.62 6.90
CA MET A 56 -6.09 2.56 6.88
C MET A 56 -6.00 1.58 8.05
N LYS A 57 -5.04 1.78 8.97
CA LYS A 57 -4.74 0.88 10.10
C LYS A 57 -4.54 -0.58 9.68
N GLN A 58 -3.93 -0.79 8.51
CA GLN A 58 -3.67 -2.12 7.97
C GLN A 58 -2.29 -2.63 8.38
N PRO A 59 -2.14 -3.93 8.68
CA PRO A 59 -0.91 -4.45 9.26
C PRO A 59 0.18 -4.76 8.21
N VAL A 60 -0.22 -5.08 6.98
CA VAL A 60 0.69 -5.58 5.93
C VAL A 60 0.34 -4.96 4.59
N GLY A 61 1.37 -4.57 3.84
CA GLY A 61 1.26 -4.16 2.46
C GLY A 61 2.28 -4.84 1.56
N LEU A 62 1.94 -5.01 0.28
CA LEU A 62 2.84 -5.47 -0.77
C LEU A 62 3.01 -4.39 -1.82
N LEU A 63 4.26 -4.11 -2.17
CA LEU A 63 4.62 -3.35 -3.35
C LEU A 63 5.04 -4.36 -4.43
N LEU A 64 4.34 -4.36 -5.56
CA LEU A 64 4.55 -5.29 -6.68
C LEU A 64 5.03 -4.51 -7.90
N ASN A 65 6.30 -4.66 -8.27
CA ASN A 65 6.89 -4.03 -9.43
C ASN A 65 7.01 -5.02 -10.59
N PHE A 66 6.33 -4.75 -11.71
CA PHE A 66 6.24 -5.65 -12.86
C PHE A 66 7.26 -5.36 -13.98
N SER A 67 8.18 -4.42 -13.79
CA SER A 67 9.26 -4.15 -14.76
C SER A 67 10.52 -4.99 -14.52
N GLY A 68 10.61 -5.72 -13.41
CA GLY A 68 11.74 -6.60 -13.11
C GLY A 68 11.72 -7.87 -13.97
N LEU A 69 12.88 -8.52 -14.12
CA LEU A 69 13.00 -9.79 -14.85
C LEU A 69 12.22 -10.92 -14.15
N THR A 70 12.15 -10.86 -12.82
CA THR A 70 11.41 -11.83 -12.01
C THR A 70 10.55 -11.15 -10.95
N MET A 71 9.45 -11.80 -10.56
CA MET A 71 8.58 -11.29 -9.50
C MET A 71 9.27 -11.26 -8.13
N LYS A 72 10.28 -12.11 -7.92
CA LYS A 72 11.06 -12.16 -6.67
C LYS A 72 11.83 -10.86 -6.43
N GLU A 73 12.30 -10.22 -7.50
CA GLU A 73 12.97 -8.90 -7.44
C GLU A 73 11.96 -7.75 -7.34
N GLY A 74 10.77 -7.95 -7.91
CA GLY A 74 9.70 -6.96 -7.96
C GLY A 74 8.84 -6.87 -6.69
N ILE A 75 8.90 -7.84 -5.78
CA ILE A 75 8.05 -7.86 -4.58
C ILE A 75 8.77 -7.27 -3.36
N ARG A 76 8.08 -6.36 -2.66
CA ARG A 76 8.51 -5.88 -1.35
C ARG A 76 7.36 -5.90 -0.36
N ARG A 77 7.56 -6.57 0.77
CA ARG A 77 6.62 -6.59 1.89
C ARG A 77 6.96 -5.47 2.87
N LEU A 78 5.93 -4.74 3.30
CA LEU A 78 6.01 -3.71 4.33
C LEU A 78 5.01 -4.02 5.44
N VAL A 79 5.39 -3.71 6.68
CA VAL A 79 4.59 -3.97 7.88
C VAL A 79 4.34 -2.68 8.65
N ASN A 80 3.17 -2.60 9.26
CA ASN A 80 2.75 -1.52 10.15
C ASN A 80 2.20 -2.15 11.43
N ASN A 81 2.98 -2.13 12.50
CA ASN A 81 2.63 -2.74 13.80
C ASN A 81 2.13 -4.19 13.69
N TYR A 82 2.67 -4.96 12.74
CA TYR A 82 2.29 -6.36 12.55
C TYR A 82 2.82 -7.19 13.72
N GLN A 83 1.91 -7.83 14.45
CA GLN A 83 2.23 -8.86 15.42
C GLN A 83 1.93 -10.22 14.80
N PRO A 84 2.91 -11.16 14.79
CA PRO A 84 2.63 -12.55 14.47
C PRO A 84 1.54 -13.10 15.39
N ILE A 85 0.68 -13.96 14.86
CA ILE A 85 -0.20 -14.77 15.69
C ILE A 85 0.60 -16.02 16.00
N ASP A 86 0.93 -16.22 17.28
CA ASP A 86 1.49 -17.49 17.78
C ASP A 86 0.44 -18.61 17.73
#